data_AF-A0A3M1L574-F1
#
_entry.id   AF-A0A3M1L574-F1
#
_cell.length_a   1.000
_cell.length_b   1.000
_cell.length_c   1.000
_cell.angle_alpha   90.00
_cell.angle_beta   90.00
_cell.angle_gamma   90.00
#
_symmetry.space_group_name_H-M   'P 1'
#
loop_
_entity.id
_entity.type
_entity.pdbx_description
1 polymer ?
#
loop_
_entity_poly.entity_id
_entity_poly.type
_entity_poly.pdbx_seq_one_letter_code
_entity_poly.pdbx_strand_id
1 'polypeptide(L)'
;MNLTKKKQRLRCLDAFRGMTIAGMIIVNQAGIPGKTYSFLEHSDWHGLQGADLIFPFFLFIVGVAIAFSLGKYNQTNPPTSKVYSRILRRSLILFALGLGLNGFWHYDFSNIRLMGVLQRISLSYLFTCLIVLNLSRKA
;
A
#
# COMPACT_ATOMS: atom_id res chain seq x y z
N MET A 1 -0.58 8.70 39.61
CA MET A 1 -1.62 8.33 38.63
C MET A 1 -0.95 8.15 37.26
N ASN A 2 -0.60 6.91 36.88
CA ASN A 2 0.04 6.62 35.60
C ASN A 2 -1.00 6.71 34.48
N LEU A 3 -1.09 7.86 33.81
CA LEU A 3 -1.87 8.01 32.58
C LEU A 3 -1.17 7.21 31.47
N THR A 4 -1.50 5.93 31.35
CA THR A 4 -1.16 5.11 30.20
C THR A 4 -1.85 5.74 28.98
N LYS A 5 -1.14 6.63 28.29
CA LYS A 5 -1.58 7.30 27.06
C LYS A 5 -1.84 6.21 26.01
N LYS A 6 -3.09 5.75 25.92
CA LYS A 6 -3.51 4.69 24.99
C LYS A 6 -3.13 5.16 23.59
N LYS A 7 -2.30 4.40 22.87
CA LYS A 7 -1.97 4.69 21.47
C LYS A 7 -3.26 4.73 20.67
N GLN A 8 -3.76 5.93 20.40
CA GLN A 8 -4.93 6.12 19.57
C GLN A 8 -4.56 5.76 18.14
N ARG A 9 -5.31 4.82 17.55
CA ARG A 9 -5.27 4.59 16.11
C ARG A 9 -5.76 5.86 15.42
N LEU A 10 -5.02 6.29 14.41
CA LEU A 10 -5.38 7.44 13.58
C LEU A 10 -6.57 7.05 12.69
N ARG A 11 -7.78 7.34 13.15
CA ARG A 11 -9.02 7.00 12.42
C ARG A 11 -9.09 7.64 11.04
N CYS A 12 -8.60 8.88 10.91
CA CYS A 12 -8.53 9.60 9.63
C CYS A 12 -7.65 8.86 8.61
N LEU A 13 -6.54 8.27 9.07
CA LEU A 13 -5.62 7.52 8.22
C LEU A 13 -6.26 6.22 7.70
N ASP A 14 -6.92 5.48 8.59
CA ASP A 14 -7.64 4.27 8.24
C ASP A 14 -8.81 4.58 7.29
N ALA A 15 -9.54 5.69 7.51
CA ALA A 15 -10.64 6.15 6.66
C ALA A 15 -10.15 6.57 5.26
N PHE A 16 -9.06 7.34 5.16
CA PHE A 16 -8.51 7.76 3.88
C PHE A 16 -8.03 6.56 3.05
N ARG A 17 -7.34 5.60 3.69
CA ARG A 17 -6.96 4.35 3.01
C ARG A 17 -8.18 3.59 2.50
N GLY A 18 -9.24 3.48 3.30
CA GLY A 18 -10.50 2.86 2.89
C GLY A 18 -11.13 3.56 1.68
N MET A 19 -11.13 4.88 1.67
CA MET A 19 -11.65 5.69 0.55
C MET A 19 -10.86 5.46 -0.74
N THR A 20 -9.53 5.41 -0.68
CA THR A 20 -8.71 5.11 -1.87
C THR A 20 -8.96 3.71 -2.43
N ILE A 21 -9.19 2.71 -1.57
CA ILE A 21 -9.55 1.34 -2.01
C ILE A 21 -10.95 1.32 -2.64
N ALA A 22 -11.91 2.01 -2.03
CA ALA A 22 -13.26 2.13 -2.58
C ALA A 22 -13.23 2.81 -3.97
N GLY A 23 -12.44 3.88 -4.12
CA GLY A 23 -12.22 4.52 -5.41
C GLY A 23 -11.64 3.55 -6.45
N MET A 24 -10.63 2.75 -6.07
CA MET A 24 -10.02 1.76 -6.96
C MET A 24 -11.04 0.70 -7.43
N ILE A 25 -11.92 0.24 -6.54
CA ILE A 25 -13.00 -0.68 -6.90
C ILE A 25 -13.99 0.00 -7.85
N ILE A 26 -14.43 1.22 -7.54
CA ILE A 26 -15.39 1.96 -8.36
C ILE A 26 -14.85 2.16 -9.78
N VAL A 27 -13.59 2.59 -9.94
CA VAL A 27 -12.97 2.78 -11.25
C VAL A 27 -12.84 1.46 -12.01
N ASN A 28 -12.42 0.39 -11.35
CA ASN A 28 -12.32 -0.93 -11.99
C ASN A 28 -13.70 -1.48 -12.42
N GLN A 29 -14.77 -1.15 -11.67
CA GLN A 29 -16.14 -1.54 -12.00
C GLN A 29 -16.84 -0.58 -12.98
N ALA A 30 -16.36 0.66 -13.12
CA ALA A 30 -16.96 1.68 -13.98
C ALA A 30 -16.76 1.40 -15.47
N GLY A 31 -15.88 0.46 -15.86
CA GLY A 31 -15.65 0.05 -17.26
C GLY A 31 -16.81 -0.71 -17.93
N ILE A 32 -18.06 -0.49 -17.52
CA ILE A 32 -19.24 -1.06 -18.19
C ILE A 32 -19.55 -0.19 -19.42
N PRO A 33 -19.55 -0.74 -20.65
CA PRO A 33 -19.73 0.04 -21.86
C PRO A 33 -21.14 0.66 -21.91
N GLY A 34 -21.20 1.99 -22.07
CA GLY A 34 -22.43 2.71 -22.42
C GLY A 34 -22.77 3.95 -21.58
N LYS A 35 -22.22 4.10 -20.36
CA LYS A 35 -22.38 5.31 -19.51
C LYS A 35 -21.18 5.55 -18.57
N THR A 36 -19.97 5.52 -19.11
CA THR A 36 -18.78 5.94 -18.34
C THR A 36 -18.76 7.46 -18.20
N TYR A 37 -18.66 7.95 -16.97
CA TYR A 37 -18.34 9.34 -16.74
C TYR A 37 -16.87 9.55 -17.09
N SER A 38 -16.56 10.57 -17.91
CA SER A 38 -15.20 10.88 -18.37
C SER A 38 -14.17 11.04 -17.21
N PHE A 39 -14.64 11.34 -15.99
CA PHE A 39 -13.79 11.40 -14.79
C PHE A 39 -13.25 10.03 -14.30
N LEU A 40 -13.94 8.93 -14.61
CA LEU A 40 -13.59 7.56 -14.19
C LEU A 40 -12.86 6.76 -15.28
N GLU A 41 -12.70 7.32 -16.48
CA GLU A 41 -11.88 6.73 -17.53
C GLU A 41 -10.41 7.04 -17.29
N HIS A 42 -9.51 6.23 -17.84
CA HIS A 42 -8.09 6.55 -17.85
C HIS A 42 -7.80 7.38 -19.09
N SER A 43 -6.96 8.42 -18.97
CA SER A 43 -6.49 9.15 -20.15
C SER A 43 -5.53 8.28 -20.97
N ASP A 44 -5.65 8.30 -22.29
CA ASP A 44 -4.79 7.54 -23.20
C ASP A 44 -3.32 7.99 -23.16
N TRP A 45 -3.05 9.30 -22.99
CA TRP A 45 -1.68 9.81 -22.97
C TRP A 45 -1.50 11.19 -22.32
N HIS A 46 -2.25 12.20 -22.75
CA HIS A 46 -2.19 13.57 -22.22
C HIS A 46 -3.52 13.91 -21.53
N GLY A 47 -3.55 13.73 -20.21
CA GLY A 47 -4.73 13.98 -19.39
C GLY A 47 -4.47 13.54 -17.96
N LEU A 48 -5.17 14.15 -17.01
CA LEU A 48 -5.20 13.70 -15.61
C LEU A 48 -6.66 13.41 -15.27
N GLN A 49 -7.02 12.15 -15.26
CA GLN A 49 -8.34 11.74 -14.82
C GLN A 49 -8.33 11.36 -13.34
N GLY A 50 -9.51 11.44 -12.71
CA GLY A 50 -9.65 11.08 -11.31
C GLY A 50 -9.23 9.64 -11.01
N ALA A 51 -9.39 8.75 -12.00
CA ALA A 51 -8.95 7.37 -11.95
C ALA A 51 -7.44 7.21 -11.71
N ASP A 52 -6.63 8.02 -12.39
CA ASP A 52 -5.16 7.92 -12.34
C ASP A 52 -4.59 8.37 -10.99
N LEU A 53 -5.30 9.24 -10.28
CA LEU A 53 -4.85 9.85 -9.02
C LEU A 53 -5.05 8.95 -7.79
N ILE A 54 -5.92 7.93 -7.90
CA ILE A 54 -6.24 7.01 -6.80
C ILE A 54 -5.00 6.22 -6.36
N PHE A 55 -4.23 5.72 -7.32
CA PHE A 55 -3.03 4.92 -7.03
C PHE A 55 -1.92 5.74 -6.35
N PRO A 56 -1.54 6.94 -6.83
CA PRO A 56 -0.65 7.86 -6.13
C PRO A 56 -1.10 8.18 -4.70
N PHE A 57 -2.38 8.48 -4.49
CA PHE A 57 -2.90 8.75 -3.14
C PHE A 57 -2.82 7.54 -2.22
N PHE A 58 -3.08 6.34 -2.75
CA PHE A 58 -2.92 5.10 -1.99
C PHE A 58 -1.46 4.88 -1.56
N LEU A 59 -0.49 5.07 -2.46
CA LEU A 59 0.93 4.94 -2.10
C LEU A 59 1.37 6.00 -1.08
N PHE A 60 0.91 7.24 -1.24
CA PHE A 60 1.21 8.32 -0.30
C PHE A 60 0.71 8.00 1.11
N ILE A 61 -0.55 7.58 1.26
CA ILE A 61 -1.12 7.27 2.58
C ILE A 61 -0.44 6.05 3.22
N VAL A 62 -0.04 5.06 2.43
CA VAL A 62 0.75 3.91 2.92
C VAL A 62 2.10 4.40 3.46
N GLY A 63 2.80 5.30 2.75
CA GLY A 63 4.04 5.91 3.22
C GLY A 63 3.88 6.66 4.54
N VAL A 64 2.87 7.50 4.65
CA VAL A 64 2.53 8.21 5.91
C VAL A 64 2.25 7.22 7.03
N ALA A 65 1.50 6.14 6.75
CA ALA A 65 1.21 5.11 7.73
C ALA A 65 2.46 4.40 8.25
N ILE A 66 3.44 4.13 7.37
CA ILE A 66 4.74 3.57 7.75
C ILE A 66 5.48 4.55 8.67
N ALA A 67 5.55 5.83 8.31
CA ALA A 67 6.24 6.86 9.08
C ALA A 67 5.70 6.98 10.52
N PHE A 68 4.38 6.96 10.70
CA PHE A 68 3.74 6.99 12.02
C PHE A 68 3.89 5.66 12.77
N SER A 69 3.76 4.52 12.09
CA SER A 69 3.84 3.20 12.72
C SER A 69 5.26 2.88 13.24
N LEU A 70 6.28 3.27 12.46
CA LEU A 70 7.69 3.04 12.76
C LEU A 70 8.36 4.21 13.47
N GLY A 71 7.77 5.42 13.48
CA GLY A 71 8.29 6.60 14.19
C GLY A 71 8.42 6.49 15.70
N LYS A 72 7.92 5.40 16.29
CA LYS A 72 8.12 5.05 17.70
C LYS A 72 9.47 4.37 17.99
N TYR A 73 10.19 3.93 16.95
CA TYR A 73 11.50 3.30 17.07
C TYR A 73 12.56 4.37 16.80
N ASN A 74 13.46 4.55 17.75
CA ASN A 74 14.54 5.52 17.73
C ASN A 74 15.77 4.91 18.42
N GLN A 75 16.88 5.64 18.51
CA GLN A 75 18.10 5.18 19.20
C GLN A 75 17.84 4.72 20.64
N THR A 76 16.89 5.34 21.33
CA THR A 76 16.46 5.00 22.70
C THR A 76 15.46 3.83 22.77
N ASN A 77 14.88 3.41 21.65
CA ASN A 77 13.93 2.29 21.57
C ASN A 77 14.18 1.50 20.29
N PRO A 78 15.22 0.64 20.27
CA PRO A 78 15.64 -0.03 19.05
C PRO A 78 14.56 -1.01 18.54
N PRO A 79 14.41 -1.15 17.22
CA PRO A 79 13.47 -2.11 16.65
C PRO A 79 13.89 -3.55 17.00
N THR A 80 13.00 -4.29 17.64
CA THR A 80 13.23 -5.72 17.93
C THR A 80 13.20 -6.55 16.64
N SER A 81 13.92 -7.69 16.60
CA SER A 81 13.83 -8.68 15.51
C SER A 81 12.38 -9.09 15.15
N LYS A 82 11.48 -9.12 16.14
CA LYS A 82 10.04 -9.34 15.93
C LYS A 82 9.37 -8.32 14.99
N VAL A 83 9.87 -7.10 14.92
CA VAL A 83 9.36 -6.03 14.05
C VAL A 83 9.72 -6.34 12.59
N TYR A 84 10.98 -6.68 12.34
CA TYR A 84 11.46 -7.09 11.02
C TYR A 84 10.71 -8.33 10.51
N SER A 85 10.57 -9.36 11.35
CA SER A 85 9.82 -10.58 10.98
C SER A 85 8.34 -10.27 10.64
N ARG A 86 7.70 -9.34 11.38
CA ARG A 86 6.33 -8.90 11.08
C ARG A 86 6.22 -8.17 9.74
N ILE A 87 7.17 -7.28 9.42
CA ILE A 87 7.24 -6.56 8.14
C ILE A 87 7.45 -7.55 6.99
N LEU A 88 8.40 -8.47 7.15
CA LEU A 88 8.71 -9.50 6.16
C LEU A 88 7.50 -10.41 5.92
N ARG A 89 6.87 -10.92 6.97
CA ARG A 89 5.66 -11.75 6.87
C ARG A 89 4.54 -11.03 6.12
N ARG A 90 4.30 -9.74 6.42
CA ARG A 90 3.29 -8.94 5.70
C ARG A 90 3.61 -8.78 4.23
N SER A 91 4.86 -8.50 3.91
CA SER A 91 5.32 -8.33 2.52
C SER A 91 5.20 -9.65 1.75
N LEU A 92 5.63 -10.77 2.36
CA LEU A 92 5.47 -12.10 1.78
C LEU A 92 4.01 -12.47 1.55
N ILE A 93 3.11 -12.20 2.50
CA ILE A 93 1.67 -12.43 2.31
C ILE A 93 1.13 -11.60 1.15
N LEU A 94 1.45 -10.31 1.06
CA LEU A 94 1.00 -9.47 -0.05
C LEU A 94 1.56 -9.93 -1.40
N PHE A 95 2.81 -10.39 -1.41
CA PHE A 95 3.46 -10.92 -2.61
C PHE A 95 2.83 -12.25 -3.04
N ALA A 96 2.61 -13.17 -2.10
CA ALA A 96 1.95 -14.44 -2.34
C ALA A 96 0.49 -14.27 -2.78
N LEU A 97 -0.23 -13.30 -2.22
CA LEU A 97 -1.57 -12.94 -2.70
C LEU A 97 -1.53 -12.40 -4.13
N GLY A 98 -0.53 -11.56 -4.46
CA GLY A 98 -0.32 -11.08 -5.82
C GLY A 98 -0.03 -12.19 -6.83
N LEU A 99 0.80 -13.17 -6.45
CA LEU A 99 1.07 -14.36 -7.27
C LEU A 99 -0.15 -15.28 -7.35
N GLY A 100 -0.84 -15.51 -6.24
CA GLY A 100 -2.05 -16.32 -6.17
C GLY A 100 -3.13 -15.80 -7.10
N LEU A 101 -3.41 -14.49 -7.07
CA LEU A 101 -4.37 -13.85 -7.98
C LEU A 101 -3.95 -13.91 -9.45
N ASN A 102 -2.64 -13.91 -9.74
CA ASN A 102 -2.13 -14.02 -11.11
C ASN A 102 -2.20 -15.48 -11.64
N GLY A 103 -1.98 -16.47 -10.76
CA GLY A 103 -1.91 -17.88 -11.10
C GLY A 103 -3.20 -18.69 -10.89
N PHE A 104 -4.27 -18.11 -10.32
CA PHE A 104 -5.45 -18.88 -9.91
C PHE A 104 -6.31 -19.42 -11.07
N TRP A 105 -6.05 -19.01 -12.32
CA TRP A 105 -6.93 -19.39 -13.44
C TRP A 105 -6.24 -19.95 -14.68
N HIS A 106 -5.05 -19.51 -15.10
CA HIS A 106 -4.33 -20.07 -16.25
C HIS A 106 -2.84 -20.20 -15.92
N TYR A 107 -2.39 -21.43 -15.66
CA TYR A 107 -0.99 -21.75 -15.37
C TYR A 107 -0.20 -21.83 -16.68
N ASP A 108 -0.04 -20.70 -17.36
CA ASP A 108 0.80 -20.59 -18.54
C ASP A 108 2.16 -20.04 -18.13
N PHE A 109 3.10 -20.94 -17.82
CA PHE A 109 4.46 -20.59 -17.34
C PHE A 109 5.22 -19.65 -18.29
N SER A 110 4.79 -19.53 -19.56
CA SER A 110 5.39 -18.64 -20.57
C SER A 110 4.91 -17.18 -20.52
N ASN A 111 3.78 -16.87 -19.87
CA ASN A 111 3.20 -15.51 -19.83
C ASN A 111 2.92 -15.00 -18.41
N ILE A 112 3.66 -15.49 -17.40
CA ILE A 112 3.49 -15.02 -16.02
C ILE A 112 3.90 -13.56 -15.93
N ARG A 113 2.92 -12.68 -15.67
CA ARG A 113 3.17 -11.30 -15.26
C ARG A 113 3.66 -11.30 -13.81
N LEU A 114 4.96 -11.58 -13.64
CA LEU A 114 5.63 -11.66 -12.33
C LEU A 114 5.44 -10.38 -11.48
N MET A 115 5.37 -9.20 -12.10
CA MET A 115 5.28 -7.89 -11.42
C MET A 115 3.93 -7.20 -11.64
N GLY A 116 2.89 -7.75 -11.02
CA GLY A 116 1.62 -7.06 -10.81
C GLY A 116 1.70 -5.91 -9.80
N VAL A 117 0.62 -5.13 -9.68
CA VAL A 117 0.53 -3.97 -8.78
C VAL A 117 0.77 -4.37 -7.32
N LEU A 118 0.23 -5.51 -6.89
CA LEU A 118 0.40 -6.03 -5.52
C LEU A 118 1.86 -6.37 -5.19
N GLN A 119 2.57 -7.00 -6.13
CA GLN A 119 3.98 -7.34 -5.98
C GLN A 119 4.84 -6.08 -5.84
N ARG A 120 4.58 -5.06 -6.69
CA ARG A 120 5.26 -3.76 -6.62
C ARG A 120 5.03 -3.05 -5.29
N ILE A 121 3.79 -3.03 -4.80
CA ILE A 121 3.45 -2.45 -3.48
C ILE A 121 4.13 -3.22 -2.35
N SER A 122 4.22 -4.55 -2.44
CA SER A 122 4.90 -5.37 -1.43
C SER A 122 6.39 -5.05 -1.32
N LEU A 123 7.08 -4.99 -2.47
CA LEU A 123 8.50 -4.64 -2.52
C LEU A 123 8.73 -3.21 -2.01
N SER A 124 7.97 -2.23 -2.49
CA SER A 124 8.11 -0.84 -2.05
C SER A 124 7.84 -0.68 -0.56
N TYR A 125 6.84 -1.38 -0.01
CA TYR A 125 6.57 -1.41 1.43
C TYR A 125 7.74 -1.98 2.23
N LEU A 126 8.31 -3.10 1.78
CA LEU A 126 9.45 -3.76 2.44
C LEU A 126 10.67 -2.83 2.46
N PHE A 127 11.07 -2.30 1.31
CA PHE A 127 12.22 -1.39 1.23
C PHE A 127 12.00 -0.11 2.03
N THR A 128 10.81 0.50 1.93
CA THR A 128 10.49 1.71 2.71
C THR A 128 10.58 1.45 4.21
N CYS A 129 10.07 0.31 4.69
CA CYS A 129 10.18 -0.05 6.11
C CYS A 129 11.64 -0.25 6.55
N LEU A 130 12.45 -0.92 5.73
CA LEU A 130 13.88 -1.11 6.03
C LEU A 130 14.62 0.22 6.04
N ILE A 131 14.39 1.08 5.05
CA ILE A 131 14.99 2.43 5.00
C ILE A 131 14.60 3.19 6.25
N VAL A 132 13.32 3.26 6.61
CA VAL A 132 12.84 4.01 7.77
C VAL A 132 13.41 3.50 9.11
N LEU A 133 13.75 2.22 9.21
CA LEU A 133 14.36 1.64 10.43
C LEU A 133 15.88 1.79 10.47
N ASN A 134 16.56 1.76 9.32
CA ASN A 134 18.02 1.86 9.25
C ASN A 134 18.51 3.31 9.14
N LEU A 135 17.71 4.21 8.57
CA LEU A 135 18.02 5.63 8.52
C LEU A 135 17.78 6.21 9.92
N SER A 136 18.88 6.48 10.62
CA SER A 136 18.86 7.21 11.89
C SER A 136 18.25 8.58 11.64
N ARG A 137 17.04 8.82 12.16
CA ARG A 137 16.44 10.16 12.16
C ARG A 137 17.29 11.02 13.08
N LYS A 138 18.07 11.93 12.50
CA LYS A 138 18.54 13.10 13.24
C LYS A 138 17.29 13.91 13.60
N ALA A 139 16.96 13.91 14.88
CA ALA A 139 16.02 14.87 15.45
C ALA A 139 16.63 16.27 15.40
#